data_AF-A0A1V6FYQ6-F1
#
_entry.id   AF-A0A1V6FYQ6-F1
#
_cell.length_a   1.000
_cell.length_b   1.000
_cell.length_c   1.000
_cell.angle_alpha   90.00
_cell.angle_beta   90.00
_cell.angle_gamma   90.00
#
_symmetry.space_group_name_H-M   'P 1'
#
loop_
_entity.id
_entity.type
_entity.pdbx_description
1 polymer ?
#
loop_
_entity_poly.entity_id
_entity_poly.type
_entity_poly.pdbx_seq_one_letter_code
_entity_poly.pdbx_strand_id
1 'polypeptide(L)'
;MLGLSPMAIFFRVVVPNSLAGFTAASILVFLHTMGEFGTILMVGGSVPGETRVASIAIFEAVEALRYRDAWIMSLVLALTSFVFLIVVNRITGKDANAVAG
;
A
#
# COMPACT_ATOMS: atom_id res chain seq x y z
N MET A 1 -18.69 -28.79 21.24
CA MET A 1 -18.07 -27.53 21.70
C MET A 1 -18.89 -26.39 21.10
N LEU A 2 -19.61 -25.64 21.94
CA LEU A 2 -20.56 -24.55 21.66
C LEU A 2 -21.34 -24.64 20.34
N GLY A 3 -22.63 -25.00 20.38
CA GLY A 3 -23.54 -25.18 19.23
C GLY A 3 -23.85 -23.91 18.42
N LEU A 4 -22.83 -23.16 18.04
CA LEU A 4 -22.88 -21.99 17.16
C LEU A 4 -22.73 -22.45 15.72
N SER A 5 -23.53 -21.87 14.82
CA SER A 5 -23.41 -22.13 13.39
C SER A 5 -22.02 -21.72 12.88
N PRO A 6 -21.49 -22.36 11.83
CA PRO A 6 -20.18 -22.01 11.24
C PRO A 6 -20.10 -20.52 10.85
N MET A 7 -21.21 -19.95 10.40
CA MET A 7 -21.34 -18.51 10.11
C MET A 7 -21.15 -17.64 11.37
N ALA A 8 -21.73 -18.03 12.51
CA ALA A 8 -21.57 -17.28 13.75
C ALA A 8 -20.12 -17.33 14.27
N ILE A 9 -19.41 -18.45 14.08
CA ILE A 9 -17.99 -18.57 14.44
C ILE A 9 -17.12 -17.69 13.53
N PHE A 10 -17.41 -17.67 12.22
CA PHE A 10 -16.69 -16.85 11.26
C PHE A 10 -16.73 -15.36 11.65
N PHE A 11 -17.92 -14.79 11.84
CA PHE A 11 -18.05 -13.36 12.15
C PHE A 11 -17.58 -12.99 13.56
N ARG A 12 -17.68 -13.90 14.53
CA ARG A 12 -17.46 -13.58 15.94
C ARG A 12 -16.09 -13.96 16.47
N VAL A 13 -15.38 -14.85 15.78
CA VAL A 13 -14.04 -15.34 16.17
C VAL A 13 -13.03 -15.11 15.06
N VAL A 14 -13.30 -15.59 13.84
CA VAL A 14 -12.32 -15.52 12.74
C VAL A 14 -12.11 -14.08 12.26
N VAL A 15 -13.18 -13.33 12.02
CA VAL A 15 -13.10 -11.92 11.57
C VAL A 15 -12.34 -11.04 12.57
N PRO A 16 -12.71 -10.97 13.87
CA PRO A 16 -12.00 -10.10 14.81
C PRO A 16 -10.56 -10.53 15.07
N ASN A 17 -10.26 -11.83 15.07
CA ASN A 17 -8.90 -12.32 15.26
C ASN A 17 -8.01 -12.05 14.03
N SER A 18 -8.59 -12.03 12.82
CA SER A 18 -7.87 -11.72 11.57
C SER A 18 -7.80 -10.23 11.24
N LEU A 19 -8.38 -9.32 12.03
CA LEU A 19 -8.40 -7.87 11.75
C LEU A 19 -7.00 -7.27 11.57
N ALA A 20 -6.05 -7.72 12.39
CA ALA A 20 -4.63 -7.37 12.27
C ALA A 20 -4.07 -7.75 10.89
N GLY A 21 -4.29 -9.01 10.48
CA GLY A 21 -3.89 -9.52 9.17
C GLY A 21 -4.58 -8.81 8.00
N PHE A 22 -5.88 -8.51 8.13
CA PHE A 22 -6.62 -7.73 7.13
C PHE A 22 -6.04 -6.33 6.97
N THR A 23 -5.72 -5.65 8.07
CA THR A 23 -5.13 -4.30 8.02
C THR A 23 -3.78 -4.32 7.31
N ALA A 24 -2.91 -5.28 7.65
CA ALA A 24 -1.62 -5.45 6.99
C ALA A 24 -1.79 -5.77 5.49
N ALA A 25 -2.68 -6.70 5.14
CA ALA A 25 -2.95 -7.09 3.76
C ALA A 25 -3.55 -5.94 2.94
N SER A 26 -4.49 -5.17 3.49
CA SER A 26 -5.07 -4.01 2.83
C SER A 26 -4.02 -2.96 2.51
N ILE A 27 -3.13 -2.64 3.45
CA ILE A 27 -2.05 -1.68 3.21
C ILE A 27 -1.06 -2.24 2.16
N LEU A 28 -0.71 -3.52 2.24
CA LEU A 28 0.19 -4.14 1.26
C LEU A 28 -0.39 -4.13 -0.16
N VAL A 29 -1.67 -4.46 -0.32
CA VAL A 29 -2.38 -4.38 -1.61
C VAL A 29 -2.44 -2.95 -2.12
N PHE A 30 -2.71 -1.98 -1.24
CA PHE A 30 -2.69 -0.56 -1.61
C PHE A 30 -1.31 -0.11 -2.11
N LEU A 31 -0.23 -0.50 -1.41
CA LEU A 31 1.15 -0.22 -1.85
C LEU A 31 1.47 -0.90 -3.19
N HIS A 32 1.02 -2.14 -3.39
CA HIS A 32 1.22 -2.86 -4.65
C HIS A 32 0.54 -2.16 -5.82
N THR A 33 -0.73 -1.79 -5.69
CA THR A 33 -1.46 -1.06 -6.75
C THR A 33 -0.85 0.31 -7.02
N MET A 34 -0.36 1.03 -6.00
CA MET A 34 0.41 2.27 -6.22
C MET A 34 1.71 2.04 -7.01
N GLY A 35 2.36 0.90 -6.81
CA GLY A 35 3.56 0.49 -7.54
C GLY A 35 3.30 0.06 -8.98
N GLU A 36 2.05 -0.28 -9.32
CA GLU A 36 1.59 -0.68 -10.65
C GLU A 36 1.38 0.55 -11.57
N PHE A 37 2.40 1.40 -11.65
CA PHE A 37 2.34 2.71 -12.31
C PHE A 37 1.91 2.64 -13.79
N GLY A 38 2.28 1.56 -14.49
CA GLY A 38 2.01 1.39 -15.93
C GLY A 38 0.52 1.24 -16.23
N THR A 39 -0.19 0.45 -15.43
CA THR A 39 -1.63 0.24 -15.58
C THR A 39 -2.41 1.52 -15.26
N ILE A 40 -1.97 2.30 -14.27
CA ILE A 40 -2.58 3.59 -13.91
C ILE A 40 -2.37 4.63 -15.02
N LEU A 41 -1.18 4.72 -15.61
CA LEU A 41 -0.91 5.61 -16.75
C LEU A 41 -1.80 5.29 -17.96
N MET A 42 -1.96 3.99 -18.27
CA MET A 42 -2.77 3.54 -19.40
C MET A 42 -4.27 3.85 -19.26
N VAL A 43 -4.80 3.86 -18.03
CA VAL A 43 -6.24 4.10 -17.78
C VAL A 43 -6.55 5.56 -17.46
N GLY A 44 -5.71 6.25 -16.69
CA GLY A 44 -5.98 7.59 -16.15
C GLY A 44 -5.52 8.78 -17.00
N GLY A 45 -4.69 8.53 -18.03
CA GLY A 45 -4.02 9.60 -18.78
C GLY A 45 -3.11 10.46 -17.88
N SER A 46 -2.68 11.63 -18.38
CA SER A 46 -1.78 12.52 -17.64
C SER A 46 -2.21 14.00 -17.64
N VAL A 47 -3.50 14.26 -17.41
CA VAL A 47 -4.03 15.64 -17.34
C VAL A 47 -3.38 16.38 -16.15
N PRO A 48 -2.60 17.45 -16.40
CA PRO A 48 -1.93 18.19 -15.32
C PRO A 48 -2.97 18.76 -14.34
N GLY A 49 -2.93 18.33 -13.08
CA GLY A 49 -3.75 18.89 -12.01
C GLY A 49 -5.06 18.14 -11.69
N GLU A 50 -5.48 17.17 -12.50
CA GLU A 50 -6.68 16.35 -12.21
C GLU A 50 -6.35 14.87 -11.98
N THR A 51 -5.66 14.23 -12.93
CA THR A 51 -5.43 12.77 -12.91
C THR A 51 -3.97 12.39 -12.76
N ARG A 52 -3.09 13.38 -12.57
CA ARG A 52 -1.64 13.15 -12.48
C ARG A 52 -1.23 12.60 -11.12
N VAL A 53 -0.93 11.31 -11.08
CA VAL A 53 -0.28 10.68 -9.91
C VAL A 53 1.23 10.93 -9.91
N ALA A 54 1.85 10.84 -8.72
CA ALA A 54 3.27 11.16 -8.51
C ALA A 54 4.22 10.35 -9.42
N SER A 55 3.90 9.08 -9.68
CA SER A 55 4.68 8.21 -10.58
C SER A 55 4.64 8.68 -12.04
N ILE A 56 3.50 9.19 -12.52
CA ILE A 56 3.36 9.78 -13.86
C ILE A 56 4.19 11.07 -13.97
N ALA A 57 4.18 11.90 -12.93
CA ALA A 57 4.98 13.14 -12.91
C ALA A 57 6.50 12.88 -13.01
N ILE A 58 6.98 11.81 -12.36
CA ILE A 58 8.38 11.37 -12.46
C ILE A 58 8.68 10.90 -13.90
N PHE A 59 7.81 10.08 -14.48
CA PHE A 59 7.96 9.56 -15.83
C PHE A 59 8.02 10.69 -16.88
N GLU A 60 7.09 11.65 -16.82
CA GLU A 60 7.08 12.83 -17.69
C GLU A 60 8.37 13.68 -17.53
N ALA A 61 8.88 13.82 -16.30
CA ALA A 61 10.12 14.56 -16.06
C ALA A 61 11.36 13.87 -16.66
N VAL A 62 11.37 12.53 -16.70
CA VAL A 62 12.40 11.75 -17.37
C VAL A 62 12.29 11.88 -18.89
N GLU A 63 11.08 11.76 -19.46
CA GLU A 63 10.85 11.95 -20.90
C GLU A 63 11.21 13.37 -21.37
N ALA A 64 10.94 14.39 -20.55
CA ALA A 64 11.30 15.78 -20.82
C ALA A 64 12.80 16.09 -20.64
N LEU A 65 13.65 15.08 -20.41
CA LEU A 65 15.09 15.21 -20.13
C LEU A 65 15.41 16.09 -18.89
N ARG A 66 14.42 16.31 -18.02
CA ARG A 66 14.55 17.09 -16.78
C ARG A 66 14.95 16.17 -15.61
N TYR A 67 16.07 15.48 -15.77
CA TYR A 67 16.57 14.51 -14.79
C TYR A 67 16.72 15.12 -13.39
N ARG A 68 17.06 16.42 -13.30
CA ARG A 68 17.20 17.14 -12.03
C ARG A 68 15.90 17.16 -11.21
N ASP A 69 14.76 17.27 -11.87
CA ASP A 69 13.47 17.31 -11.17
C ASP A 69 12.98 15.87 -10.90
N ALA A 70 13.25 14.95 -11.82
CA ALA A 70 12.90 13.54 -11.69
C ALA A 70 13.56 12.85 -10.48
N TRP A 71 14.84 13.12 -10.20
CA TRP A 71 15.51 12.48 -9.05
C TRP A 71 14.98 12.98 -7.72
N ILE A 72 14.61 14.27 -7.61
CA ILE A 72 14.03 14.84 -6.39
C ILE A 72 12.67 14.21 -6.13
N MET A 73 11.80 14.16 -7.14
CA MET A 73 10.46 13.55 -7.03
C MET A 73 10.56 12.05 -6.69
N SER A 74 11.48 11.33 -7.34
CA SER A 74 11.76 9.92 -7.04
C SER A 74 12.24 9.70 -5.61
N LEU A 75 13.14 10.56 -5.11
CA LEU A 75 13.67 10.46 -3.75
C LEU A 75 12.57 10.67 -2.70
N VAL A 76 11.71 11.67 -2.88
CA VAL A 76 10.57 11.94 -1.99
C VAL A 76 9.60 10.75 -1.98
N LEU A 77 9.28 10.20 -3.15
CA LEU A 77 8.39 9.05 -3.26
C LEU A 77 9.02 7.80 -2.59
N ALA A 78 10.30 7.54 -2.83
CA ALA A 78 11.03 6.43 -2.24
C ALA A 78 11.07 6.51 -0.70
N LEU A 79 11.38 7.69 -0.15
CA LEU A 79 11.35 7.92 1.30
C LEU A 79 9.95 7.70 1.88
N THR A 80 8.92 8.20 1.20
CA THR A 80 7.53 8.03 1.63
C THR A 80 7.14 6.55 1.66
N SER A 81 7.43 5.79 0.60
CA SER A 81 7.21 4.35 0.53
C SER A 81 7.96 3.59 1.62
N PHE A 82 9.20 4.00 1.92
CA PHE A 82 10.00 3.39 2.98
C PHE A 82 9.39 3.62 4.37
N VAL A 83 8.87 4.83 4.63
CA VAL A 83 8.14 5.13 5.87
C VAL A 83 6.88 4.28 5.99
N PHE A 84 6.07 4.17 4.93
CA PHE A 84 4.88 3.29 4.93
C PHE A 84 5.26 1.84 5.22
N LEU A 85 6.34 1.33 4.61
CA LEU A 85 6.81 -0.03 4.85
C LEU A 85 7.22 -0.23 6.31
N ILE A 86 7.94 0.73 6.91
CA ILE A 86 8.29 0.68 8.34
C ILE A 86 7.03 0.70 9.21
N VAL A 87 6.04 1.56 8.89
CA VAL A 87 4.78 1.64 9.63
C VAL A 87 4.03 0.31 9.59
N VAL A 88 3.88 -0.28 8.39
CA VAL A 88 3.25 -1.60 8.22
C VAL A 88 4.00 -2.65 9.01
N ASN A 89 5.32 -2.72 8.86
CA ASN A 89 6.13 -3.70 9.56
C ASN A 89 6.04 -3.52 11.09
N ARG A 90 5.94 -2.29 11.61
CA ARG A 90 5.77 -2.03 13.04
C ARG A 90 4.38 -2.38 13.56
N ILE A 91 3.34 -2.25 12.74
CA ILE A 91 1.97 -2.65 13.08
C ILE A 91 1.88 -4.17 13.07
N THR A 92 2.32 -4.83 12.00
CA THR A 92 2.32 -6.30 11.88
C THR A 92 3.30 -6.97 12.85
N GLY A 93 4.44 -6.35 13.13
CA GLY A 93 5.45 -6.86 14.06
C GLY A 93 4.99 -6.85 15.52
N LYS A 94 4.00 -6.01 15.87
CA LYS A 94 3.30 -6.11 17.16
C LYS A 94 2.49 -7.40 17.29
N ASP A 95 1.98 -7.93 16.19
CA ASP A 95 1.24 -9.20 16.17
C ASP A 95 2.21 -10.40 16.14
N ALA A 96 3.36 -10.30 15.49
CA ALA A 96 4.39 -11.35 15.49
C ALA A 96 4.99 -11.64 16.88
N ASN A 97 5.11 -10.62 17.74
CA ASN A 97 5.56 -10.79 19.13
C ASN A 97 4.48 -11.34 20.08
N ALA A 98 3.21 -11.43 19.66
CA ALA A 98 2.14 -12.04 20.45
C ALA A 98 1.96 -13.54 20.18
N VAL A 99 2.58 -14.08 19.13
CA VAL A 99 2.54 -15.52 18.78
C VAL A 99 3.83 -16.25 19.23
N ALA A 100 4.86 -15.51 19.64
CA ALA A 100 6.15 -16.05 20.10
C ALA A 100 6.34 -16.00 21.64
N GLY A 101 5.28 -15.71 22.40
CA GLY A 101 5.27 -15.69 23.87
C GLY A 101 4.42 -16.78 24.46
#